data_AF-A0A1G2CB64-F1
#
_entry.id   AF-A0A1G2CB64-F1
#
_cell.length_a   1.000
_cell.length_b   1.000
_cell.length_c   1.000
_cell.angle_alpha   90.00
_cell.angle_beta   90.00
_cell.angle_gamma   90.00
#
_symmetry.space_group_name_H-M   'P 1'
#
loop_
_entity.id
_entity.type
_entity.pdbx_description
1 polymer ?
#
loop_
_entity_poly.entity_id
_entity_poly.type
_entity_poly.pdbx_seq_one_letter_code
_entity_poly.pdbx_strand_id
1 'polypeptide(L)'
;MSKTYTFHVNGMHCASCVVLTESELGDLPEVSRVKASLKDLSVEITGDFGDKTPEHIARDLTVPLKPHGYTLSVSKQKQAVKWSDFRVAVPIALGFVLLFIVLQKLGVVNLITASKVNYGTAFVIGLVASVSTCMAVVGGLVLSMSANFAKEGDKIRPQALFHVGRLASFFLLGGAIGALGSAFQLGGMGTLVLSVLVGLVMLILGINLLDIFPWAKKLQPTLPGFIGRRVTALKNMNHTLTPLLVGVATFFLPCGFTQSMQIHTLTTGSFLTGGLTMFAFALGTLPVLALLSFSSLSIHNKAYAGIFFKSAGLIVIFFGLFNLLNGLVAAGVIAPVFSF
;
A
#
# COMPACT_ATOMS: atom_id res chain seq x y z
N MET A 1 32.72 -29.71 1.84
CA MET A 1 33.05 -29.33 3.25
C MET A 1 32.19 -28.12 3.59
N SER A 2 31.31 -28.21 4.59
CA SER A 2 30.32 -27.15 4.84
C SER A 2 30.99 -25.84 5.28
N LYS A 3 30.70 -24.74 4.55
CA LYS A 3 31.23 -23.40 4.81
C LYS A 3 30.07 -22.44 5.05
N THR A 4 30.30 -21.43 5.88
CA THR A 4 29.33 -20.37 6.16
C THR A 4 29.71 -19.10 5.43
N TYR A 5 28.75 -18.53 4.71
CA TYR A 5 28.89 -17.27 3.99
C TYR A 5 27.81 -16.28 4.46
N THR A 6 28.15 -15.00 4.47
CA THR A 6 27.18 -13.92 4.66
C THR A 6 27.06 -13.14 3.36
N PHE A 7 25.83 -13.04 2.85
CA PHE A 7 25.52 -12.23 1.67
C PHE A 7 24.55 -11.12 2.04
N HIS A 8 24.61 -10.01 1.31
CA HIS A 8 23.67 -8.90 1.42
C HIS A 8 22.51 -9.09 0.45
N VAL A 9 21.29 -9.01 0.97
CA VAL A 9 20.05 -9.19 0.21
C VAL A 9 19.51 -7.83 -0.21
N ASN A 10 19.54 -7.55 -1.50
CA ASN A 10 18.89 -6.38 -2.07
C ASN A 10 17.41 -6.69 -2.34
N GLY A 11 16.52 -5.76 -1.96
CA GLY A 11 15.07 -5.90 -2.14
C GLY A 11 14.33 -6.43 -0.91
N MET A 12 15.02 -6.89 0.13
CA MET A 12 14.39 -7.27 1.41
C MET A 12 13.90 -6.02 2.16
N HIS A 13 12.63 -5.99 2.57
CA HIS A 13 12.02 -4.81 3.21
C HIS A 13 10.96 -5.16 4.26
N CYS A 14 10.71 -6.45 4.52
CA CYS A 14 9.59 -6.88 5.36
C CYS A 14 9.92 -8.16 6.14
N ALA A 15 9.20 -8.43 7.24
CA ALA A 15 9.36 -9.65 8.02
C ALA A 15 9.03 -10.91 7.18
N SER A 16 8.04 -10.84 6.29
CA SER A 16 7.73 -11.93 5.35
C SER A 16 8.85 -12.18 4.34
N CYS A 17 9.66 -11.16 4.05
CA CYS A 17 10.78 -11.24 3.12
C CYS A 17 11.92 -12.08 3.73
N VAL A 18 12.08 -12.04 5.06
CA VAL A 18 12.99 -12.92 5.82
C VAL A 18 12.54 -14.37 5.66
N VAL A 19 11.27 -14.66 5.97
CA VAL A 19 10.71 -16.01 5.88
C VAL A 19 10.79 -16.57 4.46
N LEU A 20 10.46 -15.75 3.44
CA LEU A 20 10.58 -16.15 2.04
C LEU A 20 12.02 -16.46 1.66
N THR A 21 12.97 -15.61 2.06
CA THR A 21 14.40 -15.84 1.78
C THR A 21 14.90 -17.11 2.45
N GLU A 22 14.50 -17.36 3.69
CA GLU A 22 14.85 -18.59 4.44
C GLU A 22 14.25 -19.84 3.80
N SER A 23 13.00 -19.76 3.32
CA SER A 23 12.32 -20.88 2.64
C SER A 23 12.99 -21.22 1.31
N GLU A 24 13.09 -20.25 0.39
CA GLU A 24 13.60 -20.47 -0.97
C GLU A 24 15.05 -20.97 -0.99
N LEU A 25 15.89 -20.45 -0.09
CA LEU A 25 17.28 -20.89 0.00
C LEU A 25 17.44 -22.17 0.83
N GLY A 26 16.53 -22.43 1.77
CA GLY A 26 16.54 -23.64 2.59
C GLY A 26 16.14 -24.90 1.82
N ASP A 27 15.39 -24.74 0.73
CA ASP A 27 14.97 -25.83 -0.16
C ASP A 27 16.07 -26.29 -1.13
N LEU A 28 17.22 -25.60 -1.17
CA LEU A 28 18.34 -25.96 -2.03
C LEU A 28 19.15 -27.12 -1.43
N PRO A 29 19.49 -28.15 -2.22
CA PRO A 29 20.16 -29.36 -1.71
C PRO A 29 21.58 -29.09 -1.20
N GLU A 30 22.26 -28.07 -1.72
CA GLU A 30 23.59 -27.64 -1.24
C GLU A 30 23.56 -26.84 0.07
N VAL A 31 22.38 -26.46 0.58
CA VAL A 31 22.21 -25.61 1.77
C VAL A 31 21.78 -26.44 2.98
N SER A 32 22.50 -26.27 4.09
CA SER A 32 22.23 -26.95 5.37
C SER A 32 21.57 -26.07 6.42
N ARG A 33 21.79 -24.75 6.37
CA ARG A 33 21.15 -23.77 7.25
C ARG A 33 21.07 -22.42 6.55
N VAL A 34 19.94 -21.74 6.73
CA VAL A 34 19.72 -20.36 6.29
C VAL A 34 19.22 -19.54 7.47
N LYS A 35 19.75 -18.33 7.63
CA LYS A 35 19.25 -17.35 8.59
C LYS A 35 19.29 -15.97 7.97
N ALA A 36 18.13 -15.35 7.78
CA ALA A 36 18.02 -14.01 7.22
C ALA A 36 17.84 -12.95 8.31
N SER A 37 18.41 -11.76 8.09
CA SER A 37 18.30 -10.60 8.98
C SER A 37 17.74 -9.40 8.22
N LEU A 38 16.53 -8.97 8.58
CA LEU A 38 15.97 -7.70 8.10
C LEU A 38 16.74 -6.50 8.66
N LYS A 39 17.36 -6.64 9.85
CA LYS A 39 18.09 -5.55 10.51
C LYS A 39 19.30 -5.12 9.69
N ASP A 40 19.99 -6.10 9.12
CA ASP A 40 21.28 -5.94 8.44
C ASP A 40 21.17 -6.09 6.92
N LEU A 41 19.97 -6.44 6.42
CA LEU A 41 19.68 -6.76 5.03
C LEU A 41 20.66 -7.82 4.50
N SER A 42 20.81 -8.90 5.27
CA SER A 42 21.74 -9.97 4.99
C SER A 42 21.11 -11.34 5.21
N VAL A 43 21.75 -12.35 4.63
CA VAL A 43 21.46 -13.75 4.85
C VAL A 43 22.76 -14.49 5.13
N GLU A 44 22.76 -15.23 6.21
CA GLU A 44 23.81 -16.15 6.60
C GLU A 44 23.41 -17.55 6.12
N ILE A 45 24.29 -18.18 5.34
CA ILE A 45 24.02 -19.45 4.67
C ILE A 45 25.18 -20.38 4.94
N THR A 46 24.86 -21.57 5.44
CA THR A 46 25.81 -22.64 5.69
C THR A 46 25.50 -23.80 4.75
N GLY A 47 26.47 -24.26 3.97
CA GLY A 47 26.25 -25.29 2.96
C GLY A 47 27.54 -25.78 2.30
N ASP A 48 27.42 -26.77 1.43
CA ASP A 48 28.54 -27.29 0.64
C ASP A 48 28.49 -26.76 -0.79
N PHE A 49 29.26 -25.70 -1.04
CA PHE A 49 29.29 -25.01 -2.33
C PHE A 49 30.52 -25.36 -3.18
N GLY A 50 31.28 -26.39 -2.80
CA GLY A 50 32.54 -26.75 -3.45
C GLY A 50 33.58 -25.63 -3.41
N ASP A 51 34.32 -25.47 -4.52
CA ASP A 51 35.38 -24.46 -4.69
C ASP A 51 34.89 -23.17 -5.36
N LYS A 52 33.57 -22.93 -5.36
CA LYS A 52 32.98 -21.72 -5.94
C LYS A 52 33.41 -20.48 -5.15
N THR A 53 33.68 -19.39 -5.87
CA THR A 53 33.95 -18.10 -5.21
C THR A 53 32.66 -17.54 -4.60
N PRO A 54 32.74 -16.69 -3.55
CA PRO A 54 31.56 -16.07 -2.94
C PRO A 54 30.66 -15.34 -3.95
N GLU A 55 31.22 -14.73 -5.00
CA GLU A 55 30.48 -14.04 -6.04
C GLU A 55 29.66 -15.01 -6.89
N HIS A 56 30.23 -16.17 -7.20
CA HIS A 56 29.54 -17.20 -7.96
C HIS A 56 28.43 -17.85 -7.13
N ILE A 57 28.69 -18.12 -5.85
CA ILE A 57 27.68 -18.60 -4.89
C ILE A 57 26.52 -17.60 -4.79
N ALA A 58 26.82 -16.30 -4.62
CA ALA A 58 25.78 -15.27 -4.58
C ALA A 58 24.94 -15.23 -5.87
N ARG A 59 25.54 -15.46 -7.03
CA ARG A 59 24.85 -15.49 -8.32
C ARG A 59 23.91 -16.68 -8.44
N ASP A 60 24.34 -17.86 -8.01
CA ASP A 60 23.54 -19.09 -8.06
C ASP A 60 22.35 -18.99 -7.10
N LEU A 61 22.61 -18.56 -5.86
CA LEU A 61 21.57 -18.35 -4.84
C LEU A 61 20.63 -17.18 -5.19
N THR A 62 21.02 -16.28 -6.09
CA THR A 62 20.12 -15.25 -6.61
C THR A 62 19.05 -15.83 -7.55
N VAL A 63 19.30 -16.96 -8.21
CA VAL A 63 18.37 -17.55 -9.19
C VAL A 63 16.97 -17.81 -8.61
N PRO A 64 16.81 -18.53 -7.47
CA PRO A 64 15.48 -18.76 -6.87
C PRO A 64 14.86 -17.47 -6.30
N LEU A 65 15.68 -16.49 -5.94
CA LEU A 65 15.23 -15.22 -5.36
C LEU A 65 14.82 -14.16 -6.39
N LYS A 66 15.32 -14.27 -7.62
CA LYS A 66 15.12 -13.29 -8.70
C LYS A 66 13.64 -13.11 -9.12
N PRO A 67 12.79 -14.16 -9.18
CA PRO A 67 11.35 -14.01 -9.42
C PRO A 67 10.67 -13.09 -8.39
N HIS A 68 11.17 -13.10 -7.15
CA HIS A 68 10.69 -12.24 -6.05
C HIS A 68 11.34 -10.85 -6.01
N GLY A 69 12.21 -10.55 -6.98
CA GLY A 69 12.88 -9.25 -7.11
C GLY A 69 14.06 -9.06 -6.17
N TYR A 70 14.59 -10.15 -5.58
CA TYR A 70 15.73 -10.09 -4.67
C TYR A 70 17.03 -10.49 -5.38
N THR A 71 18.14 -9.90 -4.94
CA THR A 71 19.48 -10.29 -5.39
C THR A 71 20.45 -10.38 -4.22
N LEU A 72 21.39 -11.31 -4.31
CA LEU A 72 22.45 -11.48 -3.33
C LEU A 72 23.73 -10.84 -3.84
N SER A 73 24.46 -10.22 -2.93
CA SER A 73 25.73 -9.56 -3.20
C SER A 73 26.71 -9.79 -2.06
N VAL A 74 27.99 -9.95 -2.39
CA VAL A 74 29.05 -10.14 -1.39
C VAL A 74 29.31 -8.86 -0.61
N SER A 75 29.22 -7.70 -1.28
CA SER A 75 29.35 -6.38 -0.66
C SER A 75 27.99 -5.72 -0.47
N LYS A 76 27.88 -4.93 0.59
CA LYS A 76 26.69 -4.12 0.85
C LYS A 76 26.53 -3.08 -0.25
N GLN A 77 25.59 -3.28 -1.16
CA GLN A 77 25.25 -2.25 -2.15
C GLN A 77 24.64 -1.05 -1.43
N LYS A 78 25.28 0.13 -1.55
CA LYS A 78 24.64 1.39 -1.18
C LYS A 78 23.53 1.64 -2.19
N GLN A 79 22.29 1.62 -1.72
CA GLN A 79 21.12 1.99 -2.52
C GLN A 79 21.25 3.48 -2.88
N ALA A 80 21.76 3.76 -4.09
CA ALA A 80 21.96 5.13 -4.56
C ALA A 80 20.59 5.75 -4.85
N VAL A 81 20.22 6.78 -4.09
CA VAL A 81 19.00 7.55 -4.32
C VAL A 81 19.09 8.18 -5.71
N LYS A 82 18.18 7.77 -6.60
CA LYS A 82 18.04 8.39 -7.93
C LYS A 82 17.38 9.76 -7.79
N TRP A 83 18.19 10.77 -7.49
CA TRP A 83 17.78 12.18 -7.36
C TRP A 83 17.19 12.76 -8.66
N SER A 84 17.52 12.18 -9.81
CA SER A 84 16.92 12.50 -11.11
C SER A 84 15.40 12.43 -11.10
N ASP A 85 14.83 11.45 -10.38
CA ASP A 85 13.39 11.22 -10.38
C ASP A 85 12.65 12.30 -9.58
N PHE A 86 13.30 12.91 -8.58
CA PHE A 86 12.72 14.01 -7.79
C PHE A 86 12.51 15.28 -8.62
N ARG A 87 13.34 15.50 -9.65
CA ARG A 87 13.17 16.65 -10.56
C ARG A 87 11.84 16.60 -11.31
N VAL A 88 11.28 15.40 -11.53
CA VAL A 88 9.99 15.20 -12.18
C VAL A 88 8.87 15.01 -11.15
N ALA A 89 9.13 14.26 -10.09
CA ALA A 89 8.12 13.94 -9.08
C ALA A 89 7.65 15.16 -8.26
N VAL A 90 8.57 16.08 -7.92
CA VAL A 90 8.22 17.28 -7.13
C VAL A 90 7.25 18.20 -7.88
N PRO A 91 7.49 18.57 -9.16
CA PRO A 91 6.53 19.34 -9.94
C PRO A 91 5.16 18.67 -10.09
N ILE A 92 5.12 17.34 -10.29
CA ILE A 92 3.86 16.58 -10.37
C ILE A 92 3.10 16.68 -9.04
N ALA A 93 3.78 16.44 -7.91
CA ALA A 93 3.17 16.52 -6.59
C ALA A 93 2.68 17.93 -6.27
N LEU A 94 3.47 18.97 -6.58
CA LEU A 94 3.07 20.36 -6.40
C LEU A 94 1.87 20.74 -7.26
N GLY A 95 1.87 20.35 -8.55
CA GLY A 95 0.73 20.55 -9.44
C GLY A 95 -0.55 19.90 -8.91
N PHE A 96 -0.44 18.68 -8.39
CA PHE A 96 -1.56 17.99 -7.75
C PHE A 96 -2.05 18.70 -6.49
N VAL A 97 -1.14 19.13 -5.60
CA VAL A 97 -1.49 19.86 -4.38
C VAL A 97 -2.16 21.20 -4.70
N LEU A 98 -1.65 21.93 -5.69
CA LEU A 98 -2.27 23.17 -6.18
C LEU A 98 -3.67 22.92 -6.73
N LEU A 99 -3.83 21.90 -7.58
CA LEU A 99 -5.13 21.50 -8.10
C LEU A 99 -6.11 21.16 -6.98
N PHE A 100 -5.66 20.40 -5.97
CA PHE A 100 -6.45 20.05 -4.80
C PHE A 100 -6.92 21.29 -4.02
N ILE A 101 -6.02 22.24 -3.76
CA ILE A 101 -6.34 23.50 -3.07
C ILE A 101 -7.33 24.34 -3.91
N VAL A 102 -7.16 24.39 -5.23
CA VAL A 102 -8.10 25.09 -6.13
C VAL A 102 -9.47 24.44 -6.09
N LEU A 103 -9.56 23.10 -6.17
CA LEU A 103 -10.82 22.38 -6.09
C LEU A 103 -11.52 22.56 -4.73
N GLN A 104 -10.76 22.67 -3.64
CA GLN A 104 -11.29 23.02 -2.31
C GLN A 104 -11.87 24.43 -2.29
N LYS A 105 -11.14 25.42 -2.81
CA LYS A 105 -11.62 26.81 -2.90
C LYS A 105 -12.86 26.98 -3.79
N LEU A 106 -12.98 26.17 -4.84
CA LEU A 106 -14.15 26.13 -5.71
C LEU A 106 -15.37 25.45 -5.07
N GLY A 107 -15.25 24.94 -3.84
CA GLY A 107 -16.37 24.32 -3.11
C GLY A 107 -16.80 22.96 -3.64
N VAL A 108 -16.08 22.38 -4.61
CA VAL A 108 -16.38 21.03 -5.16
C VAL A 108 -16.26 19.97 -4.07
N VAL A 109 -15.39 20.19 -3.09
CA VAL A 109 -15.21 19.32 -1.92
C VAL A 109 -16.34 19.48 -0.89
N ASN A 110 -17.02 20.63 -0.84
CA ASN A 110 -18.15 20.87 0.06
C ASN A 110 -19.42 20.09 -0.34
N LEU A 111 -19.47 19.52 -1.55
CA LEU A 111 -20.48 18.54 -1.95
C LEU A 111 -20.41 17.24 -1.11
N ILE A 112 -19.28 16.98 -0.43
CA ILE A 112 -19.07 15.85 0.48
C ILE A 112 -19.68 16.12 1.86
N THR A 113 -19.69 17.40 2.28
CA THR A 113 -20.23 17.86 3.57
C THR A 113 -21.74 18.16 3.51
N ALA A 114 -22.34 18.09 2.32
CA ALA A 114 -23.78 18.30 2.14
C ALA A 114 -24.57 17.23 2.92
N SER A 115 -25.49 17.68 3.76
CA SER A 115 -26.28 16.94 4.75
C SER A 115 -27.21 15.85 4.20
N LYS A 116 -27.10 15.51 2.91
CA LYS A 116 -27.75 14.35 2.27
C LYS A 116 -26.81 13.72 1.24
N VAL A 117 -25.78 13.00 1.68
CA VAL A 117 -25.01 12.13 0.79
C VAL A 117 -25.91 10.94 0.41
N ASN A 118 -26.51 11.01 -0.78
CA ASN A 118 -27.23 9.89 -1.37
C ASN A 118 -26.25 8.96 -2.10
N TYR A 119 -26.72 7.79 -2.55
CA TYR A 119 -25.88 6.81 -3.25
C TYR A 119 -25.24 7.35 -4.54
N GLY A 120 -25.92 8.26 -5.25
CA GLY A 120 -25.38 8.93 -6.44
C GLY A 120 -24.22 9.85 -6.10
N THR A 121 -24.36 10.67 -5.04
CA THR A 121 -23.28 11.49 -4.51
C THR A 121 -22.10 10.62 -4.07
N ALA A 122 -22.37 9.48 -3.41
CA ALA A 122 -21.32 8.55 -3.02
C ALA A 122 -20.56 7.96 -4.21
N PHE A 123 -21.25 7.61 -5.29
CA PHE A 123 -20.65 7.16 -6.54
C PHE A 123 -19.77 8.25 -7.19
N VAL A 124 -20.26 9.49 -7.29
CA VAL A 124 -19.49 10.61 -7.85
C VAL A 124 -18.24 10.90 -7.00
N ILE A 125 -18.38 10.87 -5.67
CA ILE A 125 -17.25 11.00 -4.76
C ILE A 125 -16.24 9.87 -4.98
N GLY A 126 -16.71 8.64 -5.23
CA GLY A 126 -15.85 7.53 -5.65
C GLY A 126 -15.09 7.81 -6.95
N LEU A 127 -15.76 8.35 -7.96
CA LEU A 127 -15.13 8.71 -9.23
C LEU A 127 -14.03 9.76 -9.03
N VAL A 128 -14.33 10.84 -8.28
CA VAL A 128 -13.36 11.89 -7.96
C VAL A 128 -12.20 11.34 -7.12
N ALA A 129 -12.50 10.50 -6.12
CA ALA A 129 -11.49 9.86 -5.28
C ALA A 129 -10.51 9.02 -6.10
N SER A 130 -11.02 8.33 -7.14
CA SER A 130 -10.21 7.45 -7.99
C SER A 130 -9.24 8.18 -8.91
N VAL A 131 -9.45 9.47 -9.20
CA VAL A 131 -8.51 10.34 -9.93
C VAL A 131 -7.69 11.24 -9.01
N SER A 132 -7.89 11.12 -7.70
CA SER A 132 -7.24 11.93 -6.68
C SER A 132 -6.24 11.08 -5.88
N THR A 133 -6.17 11.28 -4.57
CA THR A 133 -5.17 10.67 -3.68
C THR A 133 -5.29 9.16 -3.56
N CYS A 134 -6.51 8.63 -3.66
CA CYS A 134 -6.69 7.18 -3.59
C CYS A 134 -6.04 6.50 -4.80
N MET A 135 -5.85 7.20 -5.93
CA MET A 135 -5.07 6.70 -7.08
C MET A 135 -3.61 6.43 -6.69
N ALA A 136 -3.00 7.31 -5.91
CA ALA A 136 -1.59 7.17 -5.53
C ALA A 136 -1.34 5.88 -4.73
N VAL A 137 -2.23 5.56 -3.77
CA VAL A 137 -2.09 4.39 -2.90
C VAL A 137 -2.69 3.14 -3.54
N VAL A 138 -3.99 3.17 -3.87
CA VAL A 138 -4.72 2.01 -4.39
C VAL A 138 -4.30 1.73 -5.84
N GLY A 139 -4.13 2.76 -6.66
CA GLY A 139 -3.61 2.59 -8.02
C GLY A 139 -2.18 2.05 -8.03
N GLY A 140 -1.29 2.52 -7.16
CA GLY A 140 0.06 1.95 -7.04
C GLY A 140 0.08 0.47 -6.64
N LEU A 141 -0.79 0.10 -5.69
CA LEU A 141 -0.98 -1.29 -5.27
C LEU A 141 -1.51 -2.18 -6.42
N VAL A 142 -2.54 -1.71 -7.12
CA VAL A 142 -3.13 -2.39 -8.27
C VAL A 142 -2.09 -2.56 -9.39
N LEU A 143 -1.34 -1.50 -9.74
CA LEU A 143 -0.28 -1.57 -10.75
C LEU A 143 0.81 -2.57 -10.38
N SER A 144 1.26 -2.55 -9.11
CA SER A 144 2.27 -3.48 -8.62
C SER A 144 1.78 -4.94 -8.67
N MET A 145 0.50 -5.16 -8.34
CA MET A 145 -0.12 -6.48 -8.41
C MET A 145 -0.25 -6.93 -9.88
N SER A 146 -0.80 -6.09 -10.75
CA SER A 146 -0.92 -6.35 -12.19
C SER A 146 0.43 -6.73 -12.81
N ALA A 147 1.49 -6.01 -12.48
CA ALA A 147 2.83 -6.29 -12.98
C ALA A 147 3.40 -7.64 -12.50
N ASN A 148 3.04 -8.09 -11.30
CA ASN A 148 3.47 -9.39 -10.78
C ASN A 148 2.69 -10.54 -11.43
N PHE A 149 1.36 -10.47 -11.45
CA PHE A 149 0.53 -11.55 -12.00
C PHE A 149 0.56 -11.63 -13.54
N ALA A 150 0.83 -10.52 -14.24
CA ALA A 150 1.02 -10.55 -15.69
C ALA A 150 2.22 -11.43 -16.13
N LYS A 151 3.22 -11.64 -15.27
CA LYS A 151 4.35 -12.55 -15.54
C LYS A 151 3.94 -14.02 -15.51
N GLU A 152 2.84 -14.34 -14.84
CA GLU A 152 2.29 -15.70 -14.69
C GLU A 152 1.23 -16.03 -15.75
N GLY A 153 0.96 -15.10 -16.67
CA GLY A 153 0.02 -15.30 -17.78
C GLY A 153 -1.46 -15.03 -17.45
N ASP A 154 -1.83 -14.95 -16.17
CA ASP A 154 -3.20 -14.66 -15.74
C ASP A 154 -3.42 -13.16 -15.46
N LYS A 155 -4.00 -12.47 -16.44
CA LYS A 155 -4.16 -11.01 -16.39
C LYS A 155 -5.54 -10.55 -15.91
N ILE A 156 -6.56 -11.39 -16.05
CA ILE A 156 -7.97 -11.00 -15.82
C ILE A 156 -8.44 -11.45 -14.45
N ARG A 157 -8.15 -12.70 -14.08
CA ARG A 157 -8.63 -13.29 -12.82
C ARG A 157 -8.14 -12.52 -11.59
N PRO A 158 -6.86 -12.10 -11.49
CA PRO A 158 -6.39 -11.34 -10.33
C PRO A 158 -7.11 -9.99 -10.18
N GLN A 159 -7.38 -9.30 -11.30
CA GLN A 159 -8.07 -8.01 -11.28
C GLN A 159 -9.54 -8.18 -10.89
N ALA A 160 -10.21 -9.20 -11.43
CA ALA A 160 -11.57 -9.52 -11.05
C ALA A 160 -11.67 -9.85 -9.56
N LEU A 161 -10.78 -10.70 -9.04
CA LEU A 161 -10.74 -11.06 -7.62
C LEU A 161 -10.47 -9.84 -6.73
N PHE A 162 -9.54 -8.97 -7.11
CA PHE A 162 -9.28 -7.73 -6.39
C PHE A 162 -10.51 -6.83 -6.31
N HIS A 163 -11.17 -6.57 -7.44
CA HIS A 163 -12.35 -5.69 -7.46
C HIS A 163 -13.54 -6.30 -6.74
N VAL A 164 -13.77 -7.61 -6.86
CA VAL A 164 -14.83 -8.33 -6.13
C VAL A 164 -14.57 -8.26 -4.62
N GLY A 165 -13.35 -8.55 -4.17
CA GLY A 165 -12.97 -8.46 -2.76
C GLY A 165 -13.15 -7.05 -2.21
N ARG A 166 -12.81 -6.04 -3.02
CA ARG A 166 -13.00 -4.62 -2.67
C ARG A 166 -14.47 -4.22 -2.60
N LEU A 167 -15.30 -4.56 -3.58
CA LEU A 167 -16.73 -4.23 -3.54
C LEU A 167 -17.44 -4.92 -2.37
N ALA A 168 -17.17 -6.20 -2.15
CA ALA A 168 -17.76 -6.98 -1.06
C ALA A 168 -17.33 -6.45 0.32
N SER A 169 -16.04 -6.17 0.52
CA SER A 169 -15.54 -5.62 1.79
C SER A 169 -16.10 -4.23 2.08
N PHE A 170 -16.21 -3.36 1.06
CA PHE A 170 -16.79 -2.03 1.26
C PHE A 170 -18.26 -2.10 1.65
N PHE A 171 -19.03 -3.01 1.06
CA PHE A 171 -20.42 -3.25 1.49
C PHE A 171 -20.50 -3.81 2.92
N LEU A 172 -19.76 -4.88 3.22
CA LEU A 172 -19.86 -5.58 4.50
C LEU A 172 -19.30 -4.75 5.67
N LEU A 173 -18.09 -4.21 5.51
CA LEU A 173 -17.43 -3.40 6.54
C LEU A 173 -18.06 -2.02 6.63
N GLY A 174 -18.51 -1.44 5.51
CA GLY A 174 -19.33 -0.23 5.53
C GLY A 174 -20.62 -0.45 6.28
N GLY A 175 -21.32 -1.56 6.04
CA GLY A 175 -22.52 -1.91 6.79
C GLY A 175 -22.24 -2.13 8.27
N ALA A 176 -21.13 -2.81 8.62
CA ALA A 176 -20.73 -2.97 10.01
C ALA A 176 -20.51 -1.60 10.70
N ILE A 177 -19.80 -0.67 10.06
CA ILE A 177 -19.62 0.70 10.58
C ILE A 177 -20.98 1.42 10.71
N GLY A 178 -21.85 1.31 9.71
CA GLY A 178 -23.19 1.93 9.76
C GLY A 178 -24.05 1.39 10.89
N ALA A 179 -24.02 0.08 11.12
CA ALA A 179 -24.70 -0.55 12.25
C ALA A 179 -24.13 -0.08 13.59
N LEU A 180 -22.79 -0.02 13.73
CA LEU A 180 -22.12 0.48 14.93
C LEU A 180 -22.49 1.93 15.24
N GLY A 181 -22.78 2.73 14.22
CA GLY A 181 -23.27 4.10 14.33
C GLY A 181 -24.54 4.28 15.17
N SER A 182 -25.38 3.24 15.25
CA SER A 182 -26.58 3.24 16.09
C SER A 182 -26.28 3.12 17.59
N ALA A 183 -25.12 2.55 17.95
CA ALA A 183 -24.71 2.28 19.33
C ALA A 183 -23.58 3.21 19.80
N PHE A 184 -22.77 3.73 18.87
CA PHE A 184 -21.61 4.57 19.15
C PHE A 184 -21.56 5.76 18.18
N GLN A 185 -21.65 6.97 18.73
CA GLN A 185 -21.25 8.17 18.00
C GLN A 185 -19.83 8.56 18.41
N LEU A 186 -18.95 8.74 17.42
CA LEU A 186 -17.60 9.22 17.67
C LEU A 186 -17.67 10.68 18.12
N GLY A 187 -17.31 10.94 19.39
CA GLY A 187 -17.08 12.31 19.87
C GLY A 187 -15.81 12.93 19.25
N GLY A 188 -15.61 14.23 19.44
CA GLY A 188 -14.45 14.96 18.89
C GLY A 188 -13.09 14.38 19.30
N MET A 189 -13.00 13.75 20.48
CA MET A 189 -11.78 13.05 20.91
C MET A 189 -11.54 11.75 20.12
N GLY A 190 -12.60 11.02 19.78
CA GLY A 190 -12.52 9.79 18.99
C GLY A 190 -12.11 10.08 17.54
N THR A 191 -12.64 11.14 16.95
CA THR A 191 -12.23 11.60 15.62
C THR A 191 -10.78 12.10 15.63
N LEU A 192 -10.34 12.84 16.65
CA LEU A 192 -8.94 13.25 16.81
C LEU A 192 -7.99 12.05 16.85
N VAL A 193 -8.23 11.10 17.75
CA VAL A 193 -7.36 9.92 17.92
C VAL A 193 -7.27 9.12 16.62
N LEU A 194 -8.40 8.93 15.94
CA LEU A 194 -8.45 8.24 14.67
C LEU A 194 -7.70 9.01 13.57
N SER A 195 -7.92 10.32 13.43
CA SER A 195 -7.22 11.17 12.46
C SER A 195 -5.71 11.19 12.71
N VAL A 196 -5.27 11.23 13.97
CA VAL A 196 -3.84 11.18 14.32
C VAL A 196 -3.23 9.83 13.96
N LEU A 197 -3.86 8.73 14.37
CA LEU A 197 -3.40 7.38 14.06
C LEU A 197 -3.29 7.18 12.55
N VAL A 198 -4.33 7.55 11.82
CA VAL A 198 -4.36 7.41 10.36
C VAL A 198 -3.31 8.31 9.70
N GLY A 199 -3.20 9.56 10.13
CA GLY A 199 -2.20 10.50 9.60
C GLY A 199 -0.77 9.98 9.78
N LEU A 200 -0.44 9.40 10.94
CA LEU A 200 0.85 8.76 11.19
C LEU A 200 1.09 7.57 10.26
N VAL A 201 0.10 6.70 10.06
CA VAL A 201 0.21 5.57 9.12
C VAL A 201 0.44 6.08 7.69
N MET A 202 -0.28 7.11 7.25
CA MET A 202 -0.06 7.74 5.94
C MET A 202 1.35 8.29 5.79
N LEU A 203 1.87 8.98 6.81
CA LEU A 203 3.24 9.50 6.79
C LEU A 203 4.26 8.36 6.65
N ILE A 204 4.10 7.29 7.41
CA ILE A 204 4.98 6.12 7.32
C ILE A 204 4.92 5.51 5.91
N LEU A 205 3.73 5.32 5.36
CA LEU A 205 3.55 4.78 3.99
C LEU A 205 4.17 5.71 2.93
N GLY A 206 3.91 7.01 3.02
CA GLY A 206 4.41 8.01 2.08
C GLY A 206 5.93 8.12 2.09
N ILE A 207 6.56 8.16 3.28
CA ILE A 207 8.03 8.17 3.42
C ILE A 207 8.65 6.89 2.82
N ASN A 208 7.99 5.73 3.01
CA ASN A 208 8.45 4.48 2.43
C ASN A 208 8.35 4.45 0.90
N LEU A 209 7.31 5.06 0.33
CA LEU A 209 7.16 5.19 -1.12
C LEU A 209 8.25 6.08 -1.76
N LEU A 210 8.86 6.99 -0.99
CA LEU A 210 9.98 7.80 -1.48
C LEU A 210 11.29 6.98 -1.67
N ASP A 211 11.43 5.85 -0.97
CA ASP A 211 12.62 4.97 -0.97
C ASP A 211 13.96 5.71 -0.69
N ILE A 212 13.91 6.87 -0.01
CA ILE A 212 15.10 7.68 0.35
C ILE A 212 15.76 7.17 1.62
N PHE A 213 14.96 6.71 2.58
CA PHE A 213 15.37 6.43 3.94
C PHE A 213 15.25 4.93 4.24
N PRO A 214 16.34 4.15 4.16
CA PRO A 214 16.31 2.71 4.45
C PRO A 214 15.81 2.39 5.86
N TRP A 215 15.96 3.33 6.81
CA TRP A 215 15.47 3.18 8.18
C TRP A 215 13.94 3.28 8.28
N ALA A 216 13.27 4.02 7.38
CA ALA A 216 11.82 4.16 7.40
C ALA A 216 11.10 2.85 7.07
N LYS A 217 11.78 1.93 6.35
CA LYS A 217 11.30 0.56 6.09
C LYS A 217 11.11 -0.23 7.38
N LYS A 218 11.89 0.07 8.43
CA LYS A 218 11.77 -0.56 9.75
C LYS A 218 10.52 -0.12 10.52
N LEU A 219 9.93 1.01 10.16
CA LEU A 219 8.72 1.54 10.79
C LEU A 219 7.42 1.03 10.13
N GLN A 220 7.51 0.23 9.05
CA GLN A 220 6.31 -0.30 8.42
C GLN A 220 5.56 -1.23 9.40
N PRO A 221 4.26 -1.02 9.61
CA PRO A 221 3.40 -1.97 10.30
C PRO A 221 3.44 -3.28 9.51
N THR A 222 4.22 -4.24 10.00
CA THR A 222 4.33 -5.57 9.39
C THR A 222 3.51 -6.56 10.19
N LEU A 223 2.99 -7.58 9.52
CA LEU A 223 2.34 -8.68 10.23
C LEU A 223 3.33 -9.32 11.21
N PRO A 224 2.93 -9.56 12.47
CA PRO A 224 3.75 -10.28 13.42
C PRO A 224 4.21 -11.62 12.85
N GLY A 225 5.45 -12.04 13.14
CA GLY A 225 6.07 -13.22 12.50
C GLY A 225 5.34 -14.55 12.69
N PHE A 226 4.40 -14.64 13.64
CA PHE A 226 3.52 -15.80 13.79
C PHE A 226 2.36 -15.79 12.77
N ILE A 227 1.77 -14.62 12.49
CA ILE A 227 0.76 -14.46 11.43
C ILE A 227 1.45 -14.56 10.07
N GLY A 228 2.61 -13.93 9.92
CA GLY A 228 3.43 -14.01 8.71
C GLY A 228 3.75 -15.45 8.33
N ARG A 229 4.19 -16.30 9.28
CA ARG A 229 4.43 -17.73 9.01
C ARG A 229 3.17 -18.51 8.62
N ARG A 230 2.02 -18.24 9.24
CA ARG A 230 0.74 -18.87 8.85
C ARG A 230 0.28 -18.44 7.46
N VAL A 231 0.40 -17.16 7.15
CA VAL A 231 0.04 -16.60 5.84
C VAL A 231 0.99 -17.10 4.76
N THR A 232 2.30 -17.21 5.03
CA THR A 232 3.29 -17.76 4.09
C THR A 232 3.12 -19.27 3.91
N ALA A 233 2.79 -20.03 4.95
CA ALA A 233 2.45 -21.45 4.82
C ALA A 233 1.17 -21.69 3.99
N LEU A 234 0.21 -20.76 4.05
CA LEU A 234 -0.98 -20.74 3.19
C LEU A 234 -0.68 -20.20 1.78
N LYS A 235 0.44 -19.50 1.58
CA LYS A 235 0.86 -18.91 0.30
C LYS A 235 1.23 -19.99 -0.72
N ASN A 236 1.76 -21.13 -0.25
CA ASN A 236 1.99 -22.32 -1.09
C ASN A 236 0.68 -22.99 -1.55
N MET A 237 -0.48 -22.63 -0.98
CA MET A 237 -1.78 -23.17 -1.37
C MET A 237 -2.69 -22.18 -2.10
N ASN A 238 -2.45 -20.85 -2.07
CA ASN A 238 -3.44 -19.87 -2.56
C ASN A 238 -2.87 -18.62 -3.26
N HIS A 239 -1.95 -18.79 -4.23
CA HIS A 239 -1.57 -17.70 -5.16
C HIS A 239 -2.81 -17.01 -5.80
N THR A 240 -3.88 -17.79 -5.99
CA THR A 240 -5.18 -17.35 -6.49
C THR A 240 -5.93 -16.37 -5.59
N LEU A 241 -5.89 -16.48 -4.26
CA LEU A 241 -6.73 -15.64 -3.37
C LEU A 241 -6.05 -14.34 -2.93
N THR A 242 -4.74 -14.21 -3.15
CA THR A 242 -3.99 -13.00 -2.77
C THR A 242 -4.63 -11.72 -3.32
N PRO A 243 -5.04 -11.62 -4.60
CA PRO A 243 -5.69 -10.42 -5.13
C PRO A 243 -7.00 -10.07 -4.41
N LEU A 244 -7.81 -11.07 -4.06
CA LEU A 244 -9.05 -10.90 -3.30
C LEU A 244 -8.77 -10.27 -1.93
N LEU A 245 -7.81 -10.83 -1.19
CA LEU A 245 -7.43 -10.34 0.13
C LEU A 245 -6.84 -8.94 0.09
N VAL A 246 -6.04 -8.63 -0.94
CA VAL A 246 -5.54 -7.28 -1.18
C VAL A 246 -6.69 -6.30 -1.44
N GLY A 247 -7.71 -6.73 -2.22
CA GLY A 247 -8.95 -5.99 -2.42
C GLY A 247 -9.67 -5.68 -1.11
N VAL A 248 -9.83 -6.68 -0.23
CA VAL A 248 -10.43 -6.51 1.10
C VAL A 248 -9.62 -5.53 1.96
N ALA A 249 -8.29 -5.65 1.94
CA ALA A 249 -7.41 -4.79 2.71
C ALA A 249 -7.51 -3.31 2.30
N THR A 250 -7.96 -3.00 1.08
CA THR A 250 -8.10 -1.61 0.62
C THR A 250 -9.11 -0.79 1.42
N PHE A 251 -10.04 -1.41 2.12
CA PHE A 251 -10.97 -0.72 3.02
C PHE A 251 -10.23 -0.04 4.19
N PHE A 252 -9.15 -0.66 4.66
CA PHE A 252 -8.35 -0.18 5.79
C PHE A 252 -7.21 0.76 5.34
N LEU A 253 -7.05 0.97 4.03
CA LEU A 253 -6.03 1.86 3.54
C LEU A 253 -6.42 3.31 3.84
N PRO A 254 -5.50 4.10 4.42
CA PRO A 254 -5.82 5.46 4.79
C PRO A 254 -5.87 6.35 3.54
N CYS A 255 -7.07 6.56 3.00
CA CYS A 255 -7.36 7.57 1.99
C CYS A 255 -8.39 8.57 2.53
N GLY A 256 -8.18 9.87 2.34
CA GLY A 256 -9.08 10.91 2.87
C GLY A 256 -10.54 10.71 2.47
N PHE A 257 -10.81 10.47 1.18
CA PHE A 257 -12.16 10.22 0.66
C PHE A 257 -12.82 8.98 1.27
N THR A 258 -12.07 7.89 1.41
CA THR A 258 -12.58 6.65 2.02
C THR A 258 -12.88 6.85 3.51
N GLN A 259 -12.04 7.60 4.22
CA GLN A 259 -12.27 7.95 5.63
C GLN A 259 -13.51 8.85 5.80
N SER A 260 -13.67 9.89 4.98
CA SER A 260 -14.86 10.73 5.01
C SER A 260 -16.14 9.91 4.81
N MET A 261 -16.11 8.96 3.89
CA MET A 261 -17.24 8.04 3.67
C MET A 261 -17.45 7.05 4.80
N GLN A 262 -16.39 6.52 5.41
CA GLN A 262 -16.50 5.65 6.59
C GLN A 262 -17.12 6.42 7.78
N ILE A 263 -16.70 7.66 8.00
CA ILE A 263 -17.27 8.54 9.03
C ILE A 263 -18.73 8.88 8.72
N HIS A 264 -19.05 9.25 7.48
CA HIS A 264 -20.44 9.47 7.07
C HIS A 264 -21.30 8.21 7.27
N THR A 265 -20.78 7.04 6.89
CA THR A 265 -21.48 5.78 7.09
C THR A 265 -21.76 5.53 8.57
N LEU A 266 -20.84 5.87 9.47
CA LEU A 266 -21.07 5.80 10.92
C LEU A 266 -22.26 6.68 11.37
N THR A 267 -22.55 7.80 10.70
CA THR A 267 -23.70 8.64 11.06
C THR A 267 -25.03 8.10 10.51
N THR A 268 -25.02 7.10 9.63
CA THR A 268 -26.25 6.54 9.03
C THR A 268 -27.04 5.64 9.98
N GLY A 269 -26.40 5.05 11.00
CA GLY A 269 -27.05 4.22 12.01
C GLY A 269 -27.68 2.90 11.51
N SER A 270 -27.45 2.50 10.25
CA SER A 270 -28.01 1.26 9.69
C SER A 270 -26.99 0.51 8.84
N PHE A 271 -27.01 -0.83 8.95
CA PHE A 271 -26.15 -1.72 8.18
C PHE A 271 -26.37 -1.54 6.68
N LEU A 272 -27.63 -1.51 6.25
CA LEU A 272 -27.94 -1.51 4.83
C LEU A 272 -27.60 -0.16 4.18
N THR A 273 -27.92 0.96 4.84
CA THR A 273 -27.58 2.31 4.35
C THR A 273 -26.08 2.54 4.33
N GLY A 274 -25.37 2.10 5.37
CA GLY A 274 -23.92 2.20 5.46
C GLY A 274 -23.20 1.35 4.41
N GLY A 275 -23.67 0.12 4.22
CA GLY A 275 -23.12 -0.81 3.23
C GLY A 275 -23.37 -0.35 1.80
N LEU A 276 -24.58 0.08 1.46
CA LEU A 276 -24.91 0.60 0.13
C LEU A 276 -24.16 1.90 -0.20
N THR A 277 -23.98 2.79 0.78
CA THR A 277 -23.18 4.01 0.60
C THR A 277 -21.73 3.67 0.23
N MET A 278 -21.09 2.77 0.99
CA MET A 278 -19.70 2.38 0.74
C MET A 278 -19.55 1.55 -0.54
N PHE A 279 -20.55 0.72 -0.88
CA PHE A 279 -20.60 -0.02 -2.14
C PHE A 279 -20.71 0.92 -3.34
N ALA A 280 -21.59 1.92 -3.28
CA ALA A 280 -21.73 2.94 -4.34
C ALA A 280 -20.43 3.74 -4.52
N PHE A 281 -19.77 4.12 -3.42
CA PHE A 281 -18.44 4.73 -3.46
C PHE A 281 -17.40 3.81 -4.14
N ALA A 282 -17.35 2.53 -3.76
CA ALA A 282 -16.42 1.57 -4.34
C ALA A 282 -16.71 1.32 -5.83
N LEU A 283 -17.98 1.32 -6.25
CA LEU A 283 -18.37 1.27 -7.66
C LEU A 283 -17.91 2.52 -8.41
N GLY A 284 -18.04 3.72 -7.84
CA GLY A 284 -17.59 4.96 -8.45
C GLY A 284 -16.10 4.97 -8.77
N THR A 285 -15.30 4.33 -7.94
CA THR A 285 -13.85 4.19 -8.17
C THR A 285 -13.45 3.09 -9.16
N LEU A 286 -14.37 2.18 -9.50
CA LEU A 286 -14.09 0.99 -10.31
C LEU A 286 -13.65 1.33 -11.73
N PRO A 287 -14.30 2.24 -12.49
CA PRO A 287 -13.93 2.53 -13.88
C PRO A 287 -12.47 2.94 -14.02
N VAL A 288 -12.00 3.86 -13.19
CA VAL A 288 -10.62 4.38 -13.26
C VAL A 288 -9.62 3.31 -12.81
N LEU A 289 -9.89 2.60 -11.71
CA LEU A 289 -8.99 1.55 -11.23
C LEU A 289 -8.93 0.35 -12.18
N ALA A 290 -10.05 -0.03 -12.81
CA ALA A 290 -10.08 -1.07 -13.83
C ALA A 290 -9.27 -0.65 -15.06
N LEU A 291 -9.45 0.59 -15.55
CA LEU A 291 -8.64 1.13 -16.65
C LEU A 291 -7.15 1.07 -16.31
N LEU A 292 -6.73 1.55 -15.14
CA LEU A 292 -5.34 1.47 -14.71
C LEU A 292 -4.81 0.02 -14.63
N SER A 293 -5.63 -0.90 -14.13
CA SER A 293 -5.31 -2.33 -14.02
C SER A 293 -4.95 -2.93 -15.37
N PHE A 294 -5.73 -2.62 -16.41
CA PHE A 294 -5.56 -3.15 -17.76
C PHE A 294 -4.51 -2.36 -18.56
N SER A 295 -4.38 -1.04 -18.36
CA SER A 295 -3.35 -0.20 -19.00
C SER A 295 -1.93 -0.51 -18.49
N SER A 296 -1.81 -0.99 -17.25
CA SER A 296 -0.56 -1.49 -16.64
C SER A 296 0.16 -2.55 -17.47
N LEU A 297 -0.57 -3.26 -18.34
CA LEU A 297 -0.02 -4.31 -19.19
C LEU A 297 0.92 -3.77 -20.28
N SER A 298 0.90 -2.46 -20.53
CA SER A 298 1.75 -1.77 -21.52
C SER A 298 2.93 -1.01 -20.89
N ILE A 299 2.89 -0.73 -19.58
CA ILE A 299 3.93 0.05 -18.87
C ILE A 299 5.02 -0.91 -18.38
N HIS A 300 5.94 -1.29 -19.26
CA HIS A 300 7.11 -2.12 -18.94
C HIS A 300 8.39 -1.34 -18.65
N ASN A 301 8.32 -0.01 -18.56
CA ASN A 301 9.51 0.80 -18.47
C ASN A 301 9.84 1.16 -17.00
N LYS A 302 10.91 0.54 -16.48
CA LYS A 302 11.42 0.71 -15.10
C LYS A 302 11.73 2.17 -14.73
N ALA A 303 11.94 3.05 -15.71
CA ALA A 303 12.22 4.47 -15.49
C ALA A 303 11.02 5.23 -14.90
N TYR A 304 9.79 4.93 -15.34
CA TYR A 304 8.59 5.66 -14.88
C TYR A 304 8.06 5.19 -13.53
N ALA A 305 8.37 3.94 -13.14
CA ALA A 305 7.98 3.40 -11.83
C ALA A 305 8.57 4.21 -10.67
N GLY A 306 9.86 4.58 -10.75
CA GLY A 306 10.54 5.39 -9.73
C GLY A 306 9.91 6.78 -9.57
N ILE A 307 9.58 7.43 -10.69
CA ILE A 307 8.89 8.74 -10.70
C ILE A 307 7.49 8.62 -10.10
N PHE A 308 6.73 7.59 -10.49
CA PHE A 308 5.39 7.33 -9.98
C PHE A 308 5.39 7.15 -8.46
N PHE A 309 6.22 6.24 -7.92
CA PHE A 309 6.26 5.98 -6.47
C PHE A 309 6.71 7.20 -5.67
N LYS A 310 7.68 7.97 -6.17
CA LYS A 310 8.11 9.22 -5.51
C LYS A 310 7.01 10.29 -5.52
N SER A 311 6.31 10.44 -6.65
CA SER A 311 5.18 11.38 -6.76
C SER A 311 4.04 10.97 -5.81
N ALA A 312 3.68 9.69 -5.81
CA ALA A 312 2.69 9.11 -4.91
C ALA A 312 3.09 9.29 -3.44
N GLY A 313 4.35 9.04 -3.09
CA GLY A 313 4.88 9.23 -1.73
C GLY A 313 4.76 10.67 -1.25
N LEU A 314 5.14 11.65 -2.07
CA LEU A 314 5.01 13.08 -1.75
C LEU A 314 3.55 13.48 -1.54
N ILE A 315 2.65 13.02 -2.41
CA ILE A 315 1.21 13.28 -2.29
C ILE A 315 0.67 12.65 -1.00
N VAL A 316 0.99 11.39 -0.72
CA VAL A 316 0.54 10.69 0.51
C VAL A 316 1.06 11.38 1.77
N ILE A 317 2.31 11.87 1.77
CA ILE A 317 2.85 12.66 2.89
C ILE A 317 2.03 13.94 3.09
N PHE A 318 1.74 14.67 2.01
CA PHE A 318 0.88 15.86 2.08
C PHE A 318 -0.48 15.54 2.70
N PHE A 319 -1.15 14.46 2.29
CA PHE A 319 -2.44 14.09 2.88
C PHE A 319 -2.34 13.57 4.31
N GLY A 320 -1.24 12.91 4.68
CA GLY A 320 -0.96 12.52 6.06
C GLY A 320 -0.84 13.74 6.97
N LEU A 321 -0.08 14.76 6.54
CA LEU A 321 0.03 16.04 7.24
C LEU A 321 -1.31 16.77 7.28
N PHE A 322 -2.03 16.84 6.14
CA PHE A 322 -3.34 17.47 6.05
C PHE A 322 -4.36 16.82 7.01
N ASN A 323 -4.37 15.49 7.11
CA ASN A 323 -5.24 14.77 8.04
C ASN A 323 -4.89 15.03 9.51
N LEU A 324 -3.60 15.11 9.84
CA LEU A 324 -3.13 15.46 11.18
C LEU A 324 -3.57 16.89 11.57
N LEU A 325 -3.37 17.84 10.66
CA LEU A 325 -3.79 19.22 10.86
C LEU A 325 -5.31 19.33 11.05
N ASN A 326 -6.11 18.67 10.21
CA ASN A 326 -7.57 18.67 10.36
C ASN A 326 -8.03 17.98 11.65
N GLY A 327 -7.35 16.92 12.09
CA GLY A 327 -7.63 16.29 13.38
C GLY A 327 -7.41 17.28 14.54
N LEU A 328 -6.31 18.03 14.52
CA LEU A 328 -6.01 19.06 15.53
C LEU A 328 -7.00 20.23 15.50
N VAL A 329 -7.44 20.65 14.31
CA VAL A 329 -8.49 21.67 14.13
C VAL A 329 -9.83 21.17 14.70
N ALA A 330 -10.23 19.93 14.37
CA ALA A 330 -11.46 19.33 14.88
C ALA A 330 -11.48 19.18 16.41
N ALA A 331 -10.30 19.08 17.03
CA ALA A 331 -10.13 19.06 18.48
C ALA A 331 -10.02 20.47 19.12
N GLY A 332 -10.04 21.54 18.33
CA GLY A 332 -9.92 22.92 18.82
C GLY A 332 -8.53 23.31 19.31
N VAL A 333 -7.48 22.55 18.96
CA VAL A 333 -6.10 22.80 19.40
C VAL A 333 -5.43 23.91 18.59
N ILE A 334 -5.76 24.00 17.29
CA ILE A 334 -5.21 24.99 16.36
C ILE A 334 -6.31 25.62 15.51
N ALA A 335 -6.09 26.84 15.03
CA ALA A 335 -6.96 27.46 14.05
C ALA A 335 -6.89 26.72 12.69
N PRO A 336 -7.96 26.74 11.86
CA PRO A 336 -7.94 26.17 10.53
C PRO A 336 -6.80 26.77 9.69
N VAL A 337 -5.81 25.94 9.35
CA VAL A 337 -4.68 26.33 8.50
C VAL A 337 -5.15 26.61 7.06
N PHE A 338 -6.20 25.91 6.65
CA PHE A 338 -6.86 26.06 5.37
C PHE A 338 -8.29 26.54 5.64
N SER A 339 -8.57 27.82 5.39
CA SER A 339 -9.91 28.39 5.50
C SER A 339 -10.64 28.22 4.16
N PHE A 340 -11.43 27.14 4.05
CA PHE A 340 -12.45 26.99 3.03
C PHE A 340 -13.73 26.44 3.66
#